data_AF-A0A822FJF6-F1
#
_entry.id   AF-A0A822FJF6-F1
#
_cell.length_a   1.000
_cell.length_b   1.000
_cell.length_c   1.000
_cell.angle_alpha   90.00
_cell.angle_beta   90.00
_cell.angle_gamma   90.00
#
_symmetry.space_group_name_H-M   'P 1'
#
loop_
_entity.id
_entity.type
_entity.pdbx_description
1 polymer ?
#
loop_
_entity_poly.entity_id
_entity_poly.type
_entity_poly.pdbx_seq_one_letter_code
_entity_poly.pdbx_strand_id
1 'polypeptide(L)'
;MSYEKKCDLIRQDPVTCVRYFEHRLKCLWEILSAPCGPFQGYELVDKYVRTEFQVRGSPHVHALLWLKNAPKYDENNPESIERCIEFIDKLISVSSKPTEFSEELINLQRHKHSHTCKKYVKDCIKCRFGIPYFPMRKTMILEPFSDD
;
A
#
# COMPACT_ATOMS: atom_id res chain seq x y z
N MET A 1 -0.05 17.03 22.44
CA MET A 1 -0.64 15.97 23.27
C MET A 1 0.36 14.81 23.36
N SER A 2 0.71 14.37 24.57
CA SER A 2 1.63 13.24 24.78
C SER A 2 1.05 11.92 24.27
N TYR A 3 1.91 10.92 24.03
CA TYR A 3 1.49 9.58 23.63
C TYR A 3 0.60 8.93 24.70
N GLU A 4 0.99 9.03 25.97
CA GLU A 4 0.24 8.52 27.11
C GLU A 4 -1.19 9.08 27.15
N LYS A 5 -1.33 10.39 26.98
CA LYS A 5 -2.65 11.04 26.98
C LYS A 5 -3.52 10.55 25.82
N LYS A 6 -2.94 10.28 24.65
CA LYS A 6 -3.66 9.66 23.52
C LYS A 6 -4.16 8.27 23.88
N CYS A 7 -3.29 7.45 24.46
CA CYS A 7 -3.66 6.09 24.89
C CYS A 7 -4.77 6.10 25.95
N ASP A 8 -4.74 7.05 26.88
CA ASP A 8 -5.77 7.19 27.91
C ASP A 8 -7.13 7.54 27.29
N LEU A 9 -7.17 8.51 26.36
CA LEU A 9 -8.41 8.89 25.68
C LEU A 9 -9.01 7.73 24.88
N ILE A 10 -8.18 6.95 24.18
CA ILE A 10 -8.64 5.76 23.42
C ILE A 10 -9.22 4.71 24.38
N ARG A 11 -8.59 4.49 25.55
CA ARG A 11 -9.07 3.53 26.54
C ARG A 11 -10.36 3.97 27.22
N GLN A 12 -10.60 5.29 27.35
CA GLN A 12 -11.81 5.84 27.94
C GLN A 12 -13.04 5.67 27.03
N ASP A 13 -12.86 5.73 25.71
CA ASP A 13 -13.94 5.54 24.75
C ASP A 13 -13.52 4.70 23.52
N PRO A 14 -13.32 3.39 23.71
CA PRO A 14 -12.93 2.49 22.64
C PRO A 14 -14.05 2.31 21.60
N VAL A 15 -15.32 2.44 22.00
CA VAL A 15 -16.47 2.27 21.12
C VAL A 15 -16.50 3.36 20.06
N THR A 16 -16.36 4.63 20.45
CA THR A 16 -16.29 5.75 19.50
C THR A 16 -15.07 5.62 18.59
N CYS A 17 -13.92 5.18 19.12
CA CYS A 17 -12.73 4.94 18.31
C CYS A 17 -12.97 3.90 17.20
N VAL A 18 -13.63 2.78 17.51
CA VAL A 18 -13.96 1.74 16.53
C VAL A 18 -15.03 2.21 15.53
N ARG A 19 -16.05 2.94 15.99
CA ARG A 19 -17.06 3.55 15.08
C ARG A 19 -16.44 4.55 14.11
N TYR A 20 -15.50 5.37 14.59
CA TYR A 20 -14.78 6.30 13.74
C TYR A 20 -13.89 5.57 12.72
N PHE A 21 -13.23 4.49 13.12
CA PHE A 21 -12.49 3.62 12.19
C PHE A 21 -13.41 3.04 11.10
N GLU A 22 -14.57 2.50 11.47
CA GLU A 22 -15.55 1.98 10.52
C GLU A 22 -16.03 3.08 9.55
N HIS A 23 -16.32 4.28 10.06
CA HIS A 23 -16.68 5.42 9.23
C HIS A 23 -15.59 5.78 8.22
N ARG A 24 -14.33 5.83 8.66
CA ARG A 24 -13.17 6.08 7.78
C ARG A 24 -13.03 5.01 6.69
N LEU A 25 -13.30 3.74 7.01
CA LEU A 25 -13.33 2.67 6.02
C LEU A 25 -14.45 2.84 5.01
N LYS A 26 -15.65 3.23 5.43
CA LYS A 26 -16.78 3.50 4.50
C LYS A 26 -16.41 4.61 3.52
N CYS A 27 -15.88 5.72 4.01
CA CYS A 27 -15.42 6.81 3.14
C CYS A 27 -14.31 6.36 2.19
N LEU A 28 -13.37 5.54 2.66
CA LEU A 28 -12.34 4.97 1.77
C LEU A 28 -12.99 4.15 0.64
N TRP A 29 -13.99 3.31 0.94
CA TRP A 29 -14.67 2.53 -0.09
C TRP A 29 -15.44 3.39 -1.09
N GLU A 30 -16.07 4.47 -0.64
CA GLU A 30 -16.73 5.44 -1.53
C GLU A 30 -15.72 6.09 -2.48
N ILE A 31 -14.55 6.51 -1.97
CA ILE A 31 -13.47 7.09 -2.78
C ILE A 31 -12.92 6.08 -3.79
N LEU A 32 -12.67 4.83 -3.36
CA LEU A 32 -12.13 3.79 -4.21
C LEU A 32 -13.10 3.34 -5.31
N SER A 33 -14.41 3.45 -5.07
CA SER A 33 -15.45 3.05 -6.03
C SER A 33 -15.96 4.22 -6.88
N ALA A 34 -15.51 5.45 -6.60
CA ALA A 34 -15.97 6.64 -7.33
C ALA A 34 -15.53 6.59 -8.81
N PRO A 35 -16.36 7.10 -9.75
CA PRO A 35 -15.97 7.19 -11.17
C PRO A 35 -14.69 8.00 -11.40
N CYS A 36 -14.47 9.04 -10.58
CA CYS A 36 -13.24 9.85 -10.54
C CYS A 36 -12.25 9.39 -9.46
N GLY A 37 -12.36 8.14 -9.02
CA GLY A 37 -11.50 7.53 -8.01
C GLY A 37 -10.06 7.30 -8.51
N PRO A 38 -9.19 6.78 -7.62
CA PRO A 38 -7.76 6.65 -7.90
C PRO A 38 -7.43 5.61 -8.98
N PHE A 39 -8.39 4.75 -9.37
CA PHE A 39 -8.19 3.72 -10.39
C PHE A 39 -8.39 4.22 -11.83
N GLN A 40 -8.59 5.51 -12.07
CA GLN A 40 -8.41 6.18 -13.38
C GLN A 40 -8.92 5.39 -14.62
N GLY A 41 -10.20 5.05 -14.65
CA GLY A 41 -10.83 4.32 -15.77
C GLY A 41 -10.94 2.80 -15.56
N TYR A 42 -10.40 2.27 -14.46
CA TYR A 42 -10.64 0.91 -14.02
C TYR A 42 -11.71 0.89 -12.93
N GLU A 43 -12.89 0.38 -13.27
CA GLU A 43 -14.03 0.27 -12.35
C GLU A 43 -13.78 -0.82 -11.30
N LEU A 44 -13.99 -0.50 -10.02
CA LEU A 44 -13.95 -1.50 -8.94
C LEU A 44 -15.23 -2.34 -8.99
N VAL A 45 -15.11 -3.62 -9.37
CA VAL A 45 -16.26 -4.52 -9.55
C VAL A 45 -16.47 -5.46 -8.39
N ASP A 46 -15.40 -5.81 -7.67
CA ASP A 46 -15.50 -6.67 -6.50
C ASP A 46 -14.38 -6.38 -5.50
N LYS A 47 -14.61 -6.77 -4.24
CA LYS A 47 -13.62 -6.66 -3.16
C LYS A 47 -13.80 -7.74 -2.11
N TYR A 48 -12.67 -8.23 -1.61
CA TYR A 48 -12.58 -9.02 -0.39
C TYR A 48 -11.93 -8.17 0.69
N VAL A 49 -12.55 -8.10 1.86
CA VAL A 49 -12.09 -7.26 2.97
C VAL A 49 -12.08 -8.09 4.25
N ARG A 50 -10.95 -8.09 4.96
CA ARG A 50 -10.78 -8.74 6.25
C ARG A 50 -10.22 -7.75 7.26
N THR A 51 -10.90 -7.60 8.39
CA THR A 51 -10.44 -6.81 9.52
C THR A 51 -9.77 -7.72 10.54
N GLU A 52 -8.53 -7.41 10.89
CA GLU A 52 -7.75 -8.11 11.91
C GLU A 52 -7.44 -7.19 13.08
N PHE A 53 -7.51 -7.73 14.29
CA PHE A 53 -6.99 -7.07 15.48
C PHE A 53 -5.62 -7.63 15.77
N GLN A 54 -4.58 -6.89 15.41
CA GLN A 54 -3.22 -7.26 15.79
C GLN A 54 -3.07 -7.12 17.32
N VAL A 55 -2.10 -7.82 17.91
CA VAL A 55 -1.80 -7.81 19.37
C VAL A 55 -1.56 -6.39 19.93
N ARG A 56 -1.45 -5.39 19.05
CA ARG A 56 -1.32 -3.95 19.37
C ARG A 56 -2.66 -3.24 19.57
N GLY A 57 -3.79 -3.95 19.52
CA GLY A 57 -5.13 -3.47 19.87
C GLY A 57 -5.85 -2.65 18.78
N SER A 58 -5.12 -2.08 17.81
CA SER A 58 -5.73 -1.35 16.70
C SER A 58 -6.19 -2.29 15.57
N PRO A 59 -7.38 -2.04 14.99
CA PRO A 59 -7.84 -2.78 13.82
C PRO A 59 -7.00 -2.46 12.59
N HIS A 60 -6.72 -3.49 11.78
CA HIS A 60 -6.01 -3.42 10.52
C HIS A 60 -6.88 -4.09 9.44
N VAL A 61 -7.07 -3.42 8.30
CA VAL A 61 -7.80 -3.98 7.17
C VAL A 61 -6.84 -4.50 6.11
N HIS A 62 -7.04 -5.76 5.74
CA HIS A 62 -6.51 -6.35 4.53
C HIS A 62 -7.61 -6.33 3.47
N ALA A 63 -7.30 -5.92 2.25
CA ALA A 63 -8.24 -5.91 1.16
C ALA A 63 -7.61 -6.39 -0.15
N LEU A 64 -8.40 -7.14 -0.93
CA LEU A 64 -8.14 -7.48 -2.32
C LEU A 64 -9.22 -6.82 -3.16
N LEU A 65 -8.82 -6.19 -4.26
CA LEU A 65 -9.69 -5.38 -5.11
C LEU A 65 -9.63 -5.93 -6.53
N TRP A 66 -10.80 -6.14 -7.13
CA TRP A 66 -10.92 -6.58 -8.51
C TRP A 66 -11.37 -5.43 -9.38
N LEU A 67 -10.50 -5.06 -10.31
CA LEU A 67 -10.72 -3.97 -11.24
C LEU A 67 -11.15 -4.53 -12.61
N LYS A 68 -12.23 -3.97 -13.15
CA LYS A 68 -12.73 -4.30 -14.47
C LYS A 68 -11.69 -3.96 -15.53
N ASN A 69 -11.52 -4.83 -16.51
CA ASN A 69 -10.56 -4.66 -17.61
C ASN A 69 -9.09 -4.52 -17.19
N ALA A 70 -8.74 -4.86 -15.94
CA ALA A 70 -7.34 -4.99 -15.58
C ALA A 70 -6.65 -6.05 -16.45
N PRO A 71 -5.40 -5.82 -16.90
CA PRO A 71 -4.70 -6.78 -17.75
C PRO A 71 -4.43 -8.08 -16.98
N LYS A 72 -4.51 -9.20 -17.70
CA LYS A 72 -4.18 -10.51 -17.16
C LYS A 72 -2.78 -10.88 -17.63
N TYR A 73 -1.91 -11.19 -16.67
CA TYR A 73 -0.56 -11.67 -16.95
C TYR A 73 -0.61 -13.03 -17.64
N ASP A 74 0.16 -13.17 -18.71
CA ASP A 74 0.42 -14.40 -19.45
C ASP A 74 1.90 -14.40 -19.87
N GLU A 75 2.67 -15.31 -19.27
CA GLU A 75 4.12 -15.47 -19.51
C GLU A 75 4.44 -15.76 -20.98
N ASN A 76 3.52 -16.37 -21.72
CA ASN A 76 3.72 -16.76 -23.12
C ASN A 76 3.35 -15.63 -24.09
N ASN A 77 2.82 -14.50 -23.59
CA ASN A 77 2.35 -13.40 -24.40
C ASN A 77 3.07 -12.08 -24.04
N PRO A 78 4.06 -11.66 -24.84
CA PRO A 78 4.78 -10.40 -24.61
C PRO A 78 3.89 -9.16 -24.52
N GLU A 79 2.78 -9.12 -25.27
CA GLU A 79 1.83 -8.01 -25.21
C GLU A 79 1.11 -7.93 -23.85
N SER A 80 0.81 -9.10 -23.25
CA SER A 80 0.24 -9.16 -21.90
C SER A 80 1.19 -8.54 -20.87
N ILE A 81 2.48 -8.88 -20.94
CA ILE A 81 3.52 -8.37 -20.04
C ILE A 81 3.60 -6.84 -20.14
N GLU A 82 3.64 -6.30 -21.36
CA GLU A 82 3.69 -4.85 -21.61
C GLU A 82 2.46 -4.14 -21.04
N ARG A 83 1.26 -4.67 -21.30
CA ARG A 83 0.00 -4.10 -20.76
C ARG A 83 -0.04 -4.14 -19.23
N CYS A 84 0.48 -5.20 -18.60
CA CYS A 84 0.62 -5.26 -17.15
C CYS A 84 1.60 -4.20 -16.61
N ILE A 85 2.73 -3.98 -17.29
CA ILE A 85 3.70 -2.94 -16.91
C ILE A 85 3.06 -1.55 -17.01
N GLU A 86 2.38 -1.23 -18.12
CA GLU A 86 1.67 0.04 -18.29
C GLU A 86 0.60 0.26 -17.22
N PHE A 87 -0.14 -0.79 -16.87
CA PHE A 87 -1.13 -0.75 -15.80
C PHE A 87 -0.51 -0.45 -14.44
N ILE A 88 0.61 -1.10 -14.11
CA ILE A 88 1.36 -0.85 -12.88
C ILE A 88 1.89 0.58 -12.85
N ASP A 89 2.52 1.06 -13.93
CA ASP A 89 3.07 2.43 -13.98
C ASP A 89 1.97 3.49 -13.86
N LYS A 90 0.79 3.23 -14.43
CA LYS A 90 -0.36 4.14 -14.32
C LYS A 90 -0.91 4.24 -12.90
N LEU A 91 -1.02 3.12 -12.17
CA LEU A 91 -1.65 3.09 -10.85
C LEU A 91 -0.67 3.21 -9.68
N ILE A 92 0.58 2.78 -9.87
CA ILE A 92 1.61 2.64 -8.84
C ILE A 92 2.88 3.34 -9.33
N SER A 93 2.80 4.66 -9.51
CA SER A 93 3.95 5.50 -9.82
C SER A 93 4.18 6.58 -8.77
N VAL A 94 5.44 7.03 -8.67
CA VAL A 94 5.85 8.12 -7.80
C VAL A 94 6.74 9.07 -8.57
N SER A 95 6.45 10.37 -8.49
CA SER A 95 7.32 11.41 -9.01
C SER A 95 8.12 12.04 -7.86
N SER A 96 9.41 12.29 -8.10
CA SER A 96 10.27 13.05 -7.17
C SER A 96 10.03 14.56 -7.24
N LYS A 97 9.30 15.03 -8.27
CA LYS A 97 8.89 16.41 -8.49
C LYS A 97 7.41 16.42 -8.91
N PRO A 98 6.48 15.98 -8.06
CA PRO A 98 5.07 16.01 -8.40
C PRO A 98 4.62 17.46 -8.50
N THR A 99 3.87 17.77 -9.55
CA THR A 99 3.23 19.08 -9.75
C THR A 99 1.95 19.23 -8.93
N GLU A 100 1.39 18.12 -8.46
CA GLU A 100 0.05 18.04 -7.89
C GLU A 100 0.03 17.81 -6.36
N PHE A 101 1.15 17.41 -5.76
CA PHE A 101 1.23 17.05 -4.34
C PHE A 101 2.27 17.88 -3.59
N SER A 102 1.96 18.25 -2.35
CA SER A 102 2.90 18.98 -1.49
C SER A 102 4.10 18.12 -1.10
N GLU A 103 5.24 18.77 -0.82
CA GLU A 103 6.46 18.09 -0.40
C GLU A 103 6.27 17.29 0.90
N GLU A 104 5.37 17.73 1.78
CA GLU A 104 4.99 17.02 3.00
C GLU A 104 4.40 15.63 2.69
N LEU A 105 3.46 15.54 1.75
CA LEU A 105 2.82 14.28 1.37
C LEU A 105 3.82 13.31 0.75
N ILE A 106 4.75 13.80 -0.08
CA ILE A 106 5.83 12.98 -0.65
C ILE A 106 6.73 12.42 0.46
N ASN A 107 7.07 13.26 1.44
CA ASN A 107 7.94 12.87 2.55
C ASN A 107 7.31 11.79 3.45
N LEU A 108 5.98 11.63 3.44
CA LEU A 108 5.29 10.53 4.11
C LEU A 108 5.45 9.18 3.36
N GLN A 109 5.68 9.21 2.04
CA GLN A 109 5.87 8.00 1.22
C GLN A 109 7.31 7.49 1.23
N ARG A 110 8.26 8.28 1.76
CA ARG A 110 9.67 7.88 1.85
C ARG A 110 9.90 6.97 3.06
N HIS A 111 10.53 5.83 2.81
CA HIS A 111 10.96 4.95 3.90
C HIS A 111 11.96 5.65 4.82
N LYS A 112 11.61 5.79 6.10
CA LYS A 112 12.52 6.26 7.17
C LYS A 112 12.86 5.08 8.05
N HIS A 113 14.16 4.78 8.19
CA HIS A 113 14.61 3.68 9.02
C HIS A 113 14.20 3.91 10.49
N SER A 114 13.31 3.06 10.98
CA SER A 114 12.83 3.07 12.37
C SER A 114 13.19 1.75 13.06
N HIS A 115 12.92 1.63 14.36
CA HIS A 115 13.15 0.38 15.09
C HIS A 115 12.44 -0.83 14.46
N THR A 116 11.29 -0.63 13.79
CA THR A 116 10.51 -1.76 13.22
C THR A 116 11.19 -2.41 12.01
N CYS A 117 11.97 -1.64 11.26
CA CYS A 117 12.68 -2.15 10.10
C CYS A 117 14.12 -2.56 10.42
N LYS A 118 14.65 -2.31 11.63
CA LYS A 118 15.99 -2.76 12.00
C LYS A 118 15.99 -4.26 12.26
N LYS A 119 16.90 -4.99 11.62
CA LYS A 119 17.16 -6.42 11.84
C LYS A 119 18.65 -6.61 12.11
N TYR A 120 18.97 -7.20 13.27
CA TYR A 120 20.35 -7.53 13.63
C TYR A 120 20.74 -8.86 12.99
N VAL A 121 21.85 -8.87 12.25
CA VAL A 121 22.40 -10.06 11.58
C VAL A 121 23.91 -10.04 11.73
N LYS A 122 24.50 -11.02 12.43
CA LYS A 122 25.97 -11.19 12.56
C LYS A 122 26.70 -9.85 12.78
N ASP A 123 26.32 -9.13 13.84
CA ASP A 123 26.90 -7.85 14.26
C ASP A 123 26.67 -6.63 13.36
N CYS A 124 25.82 -6.73 12.35
CA CYS A 124 25.38 -5.57 11.56
C CYS A 124 23.87 -5.33 11.65
N ILE A 125 23.46 -4.05 11.58
CA ILE A 125 22.06 -3.65 11.48
C ILE A 125 21.71 -3.53 10.01
N LYS A 126 20.78 -4.35 9.55
CA LYS A 126 20.22 -4.30 8.20
C LYS A 126 18.75 -3.91 8.23
N CYS A 127 18.26 -3.35 7.12
CA CYS A 127 16.82 -3.15 6.95
C CYS A 127 16.13 -4.51 6.70
N ARG A 128 15.12 -4.84 7.50
CA ARG A 128 14.26 -6.02 7.37
C ARG A 128 13.62 -6.11 5.99
N PHE A 129 13.35 -4.95 5.37
CA PHE A 129 12.72 -4.86 4.06
C PHE A 129 13.72 -4.78 2.91
N GLY A 130 15.03 -4.82 3.17
CA GLY A 130 16.07 -4.75 2.13
C GLY A 130 16.27 -3.36 1.51
N ILE A 131 15.84 -2.28 2.18
CA ILE A 131 16.01 -0.90 1.71
C ILE A 131 17.44 -0.39 2.05
N PRO A 132 18.11 0.36 1.14
CA PRO A 132 17.64 0.79 -0.17
C PRO A 132 17.60 -0.36 -1.19
N TYR A 133 16.58 -0.34 -2.03
CA TYR A 133 16.50 -1.22 -3.18
C TYR A 133 17.49 -0.79 -4.25
N PHE A 134 18.01 -1.76 -5.01
CA PHE A 134 18.78 -1.43 -6.21
C PHE A 134 17.88 -0.67 -7.19
N PRO A 135 18.38 0.43 -7.80
CA PRO A 135 17.57 1.21 -8.71
C PRO A 135 17.24 0.37 -9.96
N MET A 136 15.96 0.32 -10.33
CA MET A 136 15.51 -0.20 -11.62
C MET A 136 15.15 0.96 -12.54
N ARG A 137 15.58 0.91 -13.80
CA ARG A 137 15.34 2.01 -14.77
C ARG A 137 13.90 2.06 -15.29
N LYS A 138 13.21 0.92 -15.23
CA LYS A 138 11.83 0.73 -15.67
C LYS A 138 11.17 -0.35 -14.83
N THR A 139 9.85 -0.34 -14.80
CA THR A 139 9.06 -1.43 -14.24
C THR A 139 9.31 -2.72 -15.03
N MET A 140 9.43 -3.83 -14.31
CA MET A 140 9.76 -5.14 -14.86
C MET A 140 9.02 -6.20 -14.05
N ILE A 141 8.49 -7.20 -14.75
CA ILE A 141 7.95 -8.42 -14.13
C ILE A 141 9.10 -9.42 -14.10
N LEU A 142 9.43 -9.90 -12.90
CA LEU A 142 10.50 -10.87 -12.70
C LEU A 142 9.90 -12.28 -12.67
N GLU A 143 10.42 -13.15 -13.50
CA GLU A 143 10.07 -14.56 -13.53
C GLU A 143 11.08 -15.39 -12.73
N PRO A 144 10.67 -16.56 -12.22
CA PRO A 144 11.60 -17.49 -11.60
C PRO A 144 12.76 -17.83 -12.55
N PHE A 145 13.94 -18.10 -11.98
CA PHE A 145 15.01 -18.71 -12.75
C PHE A 145 14.57 -20.09 -13.25
N SER A 146 15.10 -20.54 -14.39
CA SER A 146 14.95 -21.94 -14.80
C SER A 146 15.54 -22.85 -13.71
N ASP A 147 14.92 -24.00 -13.50
CA ASP A 147 15.36 -25.01 -12.52
C ASP A 147 16.65 -25.76 -12.93
N ASP A 148 17.55 -25.13 -13.70
CA ASP A 148 18.80 -25.75 -14.17
C ASP A 148 19.79 -26.09 -13.03
#